data_AF-C5M5S9-F1
#
_entry.id   AF-C5M5S9-F1
#
_cell.length_a   1.000
_cell.length_b   1.000
_cell.length_c   1.000
_cell.angle_alpha   90.00
_cell.angle_beta   90.00
_cell.angle_gamma   90.00
#
_symmetry.space_group_name_H-M   'P 1'
#
loop_
_entity.id
_entity.type
_entity.pdbx_description
1 polymer ?
#
loop_
_entity_poly.entity_id
_entity_poly.type
_entity_poly.pdbx_seq_one_letter_code
_entity_poly.pdbx_strand_id
1 'polypeptide(L)'
;MKIKVALLQLNPRIGQINTNISHVKSLLNKITSPVDLIVLPELAITGYNFTDPSHIKPYLESTKNYGPSLNLAKEISEKYQCLTFIGYPEIAQENTIYNSCAVFNGSGKLIYNYRKTFLYETDEKWGSSENPIKGFPSIELDFNKNGQSKKIISNIGICMDLNPYKFEAPFNHFEFSLSSYTQKAKLLICPMNWLHPKSPSLKTELSFSKRVELAENLELEQDKPEWTTVNYWVLRLFPYVNHEHSIVPKWFNNEEKVTAICCNRVGVEDDVIYGGSSSIIQFGNNGNYQDPSTGVDNENVNLLGSLSESKEDILIREIDI
;
A
#
# COMPACT_ATOMS: atom_id res chain seq x y z
N MET A 1 -18.07 6.44 12.53
CA MET A 1 -17.62 7.80 12.10
C MET A 1 -17.22 7.67 10.63
N LYS A 2 -17.44 8.68 9.80
CA LYS A 2 -16.99 8.65 8.39
C LYS A 2 -15.78 9.53 8.17
N ILE A 3 -14.77 9.00 7.52
CA ILE A 3 -13.57 9.74 7.11
C ILE A 3 -13.42 9.73 5.60
N LYS A 4 -12.85 10.79 5.04
CA LYS A 4 -12.56 10.89 3.61
C LYS A 4 -11.09 10.57 3.38
N VAL A 5 -10.82 9.57 2.55
CA VAL A 5 -9.49 9.07 2.25
C VAL A 5 -9.15 9.36 0.79
N ALA A 6 -7.89 9.66 0.52
CA ALA A 6 -7.36 9.85 -0.82
C ALA A 6 -6.13 8.97 -1.04
N LEU A 7 -6.13 8.16 -2.10
CA LEU A 7 -5.02 7.30 -2.51
C LEU A 7 -4.42 7.87 -3.79
N LEU A 8 -3.10 8.07 -3.82
CA LEU A 8 -2.39 8.51 -5.02
C LEU A 8 -1.79 7.30 -5.74
N GLN A 9 -2.23 7.05 -6.96
CA GLN A 9 -1.58 6.09 -7.85
C GLN A 9 -0.60 6.83 -8.75
N LEU A 10 0.68 6.49 -8.61
CA LEU A 10 1.80 7.21 -9.22
C LEU A 10 2.59 6.30 -10.16
N ASN A 11 3.39 6.90 -11.05
CA ASN A 11 4.38 6.24 -11.89
C ASN A 11 5.78 6.83 -11.65
N PRO A 12 6.34 6.69 -10.43
CA PRO A 12 7.61 7.33 -10.12
C PRO A 12 8.74 6.75 -10.96
N ARG A 13 9.59 7.60 -11.52
CA ARG A 13 10.77 7.17 -12.28
C ARG A 13 12.04 7.31 -11.44
N ILE A 14 12.91 6.30 -11.51
CA ILE A 14 14.20 6.33 -10.81
C ILE A 14 14.99 7.59 -11.21
N GLY A 15 15.52 8.29 -10.20
CA GLY A 15 16.31 9.50 -10.38
C GLY A 15 15.54 10.77 -10.70
N GLN A 16 14.23 10.70 -10.94
CA GLN A 16 13.41 11.86 -11.33
C GLN A 16 12.65 12.48 -10.16
N ILE A 17 13.31 12.67 -9.01
CA ILE A 17 12.68 13.09 -7.74
C ILE A 17 11.76 14.32 -7.91
N ASN A 18 12.25 15.39 -8.54
CA ASN A 18 11.46 16.62 -8.72
C ASN A 18 10.26 16.44 -9.65
N THR A 19 10.40 15.63 -10.71
CA THR A 19 9.30 15.30 -11.62
C THR A 19 8.24 14.47 -10.89
N ASN A 20 8.67 13.45 -10.14
CA ASN A 20 7.79 12.60 -9.35
C ASN A 20 7.02 13.42 -8.30
N ILE A 21 7.69 14.35 -7.61
CA ILE A 21 7.04 15.31 -6.69
C ILE A 21 6.02 16.18 -7.43
N SER A 22 6.33 16.65 -8.64
CA SER A 22 5.42 17.49 -9.42
C SER A 22 4.15 16.71 -9.81
N HIS A 23 4.27 15.41 -10.12
CA HIS A 23 3.13 14.54 -10.39
C HIS A 23 2.27 14.35 -9.14
N VAL A 24 2.89 14.13 -7.98
CA VAL A 24 2.17 14.11 -6.69
C VAL A 24 1.38 15.40 -6.49
N LYS A 25 2.02 16.56 -6.63
CA LYS A 25 1.36 17.86 -6.45
C LYS A 25 0.23 18.10 -7.46
N SER A 26 0.41 17.64 -8.71
CA SER A 26 -0.63 17.70 -9.74
C SER A 26 -1.88 16.89 -9.35
N LEU A 27 -1.72 15.63 -8.92
CA LEU A 27 -2.84 14.80 -8.47
C LEU A 27 -3.53 15.36 -7.22
N LEU A 28 -2.76 15.90 -6.27
CA LEU A 28 -3.31 16.52 -5.07
C LEU A 28 -4.23 17.72 -5.38
N ASN A 29 -4.02 18.42 -6.49
CA ASN A 29 -4.89 19.54 -6.90
C ASN A 29 -6.32 19.09 -7.25
N LYS A 30 -6.55 17.79 -7.46
CA LYS A 30 -7.90 17.22 -7.66
C LYS A 30 -8.69 17.09 -6.35
N ILE A 31 -8.07 17.30 -5.19
CA ILE A 31 -8.76 17.31 -3.90
C ILE A 31 -9.52 18.64 -3.75
N THR A 32 -10.85 18.58 -3.88
CA THR A 32 -11.75 19.76 -3.84
C THR A 32 -12.46 19.95 -2.50
N SER A 33 -12.28 19.03 -1.56
CA SER A 33 -12.92 19.08 -0.24
C SER A 33 -12.00 18.48 0.83
N PRO A 34 -12.19 18.82 2.12
CA PRO A 34 -11.33 18.31 3.19
C PRO A 34 -11.24 16.78 3.18
N VAL A 35 -10.01 16.27 3.30
CA VAL A 35 -9.66 14.86 3.44
C VAL A 35 -9.06 14.63 4.82
N ASP A 36 -9.29 13.46 5.38
CA ASP A 36 -8.83 13.07 6.71
C ASP A 36 -7.53 12.23 6.63
N LEU A 37 -7.30 11.59 5.49
CA LEU A 37 -6.18 10.68 5.24
C LEU A 37 -5.73 10.72 3.77
N ILE A 38 -4.42 10.83 3.54
CA ILE A 38 -3.77 10.71 2.23
C ILE A 38 -2.75 9.56 2.29
N VAL A 39 -2.79 8.67 1.31
CA VAL A 39 -1.87 7.53 1.18
C VAL A 39 -1.14 7.60 -0.16
N LEU A 40 0.18 7.52 -0.11
CA LEU A 40 1.08 7.39 -1.25
C LEU A 40 1.66 5.96 -1.31
N PRO A 41 2.08 5.48 -2.49
CA PRO A 41 2.54 4.11 -2.67
C PRO A 41 3.93 3.87 -2.04
N GLU A 42 4.39 2.63 -2.15
CA GLU A 42 5.74 2.22 -1.76
C GLU A 42 6.79 2.98 -2.60
N LEU A 43 7.83 3.52 -1.95
CA LEU A 43 8.89 4.30 -2.62
C LEU A 43 8.34 5.38 -3.57
N ALA A 44 7.39 6.17 -3.06
CA ALA A 44 6.42 6.96 -3.82
C ALA A 44 7.02 7.96 -4.82
N ILE A 45 8.24 8.45 -4.57
CA ILE A 45 8.89 9.47 -5.41
C ILE A 45 10.28 9.06 -5.89
N THR A 46 10.72 7.83 -5.64
CA THR A 46 12.09 7.37 -5.96
C THR A 46 12.14 6.38 -7.10
N GLY A 47 11.04 5.71 -7.45
CA GLY A 47 11.07 4.47 -8.24
C GLY A 47 11.41 3.27 -7.36
N TYR A 48 11.42 2.05 -7.92
CA TYR A 48 11.52 0.81 -7.13
C TYR A 48 12.60 -0.16 -7.57
N ASN A 49 12.77 -0.40 -8.88
CA ASN A 49 13.64 -1.44 -9.44
C ASN A 49 15.14 -1.09 -9.38
N PHE A 50 15.67 -0.81 -8.19
CA PHE A 50 17.09 -0.56 -7.97
C PHE A 50 17.89 -1.87 -8.05
N THR A 51 19.01 -1.83 -8.76
CA THR A 51 19.82 -3.00 -9.11
C THR A 51 20.73 -3.48 -7.99
N ASP A 52 21.17 -2.57 -7.13
CA ASP A 52 22.18 -2.82 -6.11
C ASP A 52 22.20 -1.68 -5.07
N PRO A 53 22.91 -1.84 -3.93
CA PRO A 53 22.97 -0.82 -2.88
C PRO A 53 23.56 0.52 -3.33
N SER A 54 24.44 0.55 -4.33
CA SER A 54 25.03 1.79 -4.83
C SER A 54 24.00 2.60 -5.63
N HIS A 55 23.12 1.93 -6.36
CA HIS A 55 22.08 2.55 -7.15
C HIS A 55 21.02 3.25 -6.27
N ILE A 56 20.61 2.64 -5.14
CA ILE A 56 19.62 3.26 -4.23
C ILE A 56 20.23 4.33 -3.32
N LYS A 57 21.52 4.24 -3.01
CA LYS A 57 22.23 5.11 -2.05
C LYS A 57 21.93 6.61 -2.16
N PRO A 58 21.85 7.23 -3.35
CA PRO A 58 21.57 8.66 -3.48
C PRO A 58 20.17 9.09 -3.01
N TYR A 59 19.25 8.15 -2.86
CA TYR A 59 17.84 8.40 -2.56
C TYR A 59 17.46 8.05 -1.13
N LEU A 60 18.38 7.50 -0.33
CA LEU A 60 18.11 7.11 1.04
C LEU A 60 17.86 8.33 1.94
N GLU A 61 16.81 8.27 2.75
CA GLU A 61 16.44 9.34 3.67
C GLU A 61 16.45 8.89 5.13
N SER A 62 16.72 9.81 6.05
CA SER A 62 16.71 9.52 7.49
C SER A 62 15.58 10.27 8.19
N THR A 63 14.96 9.62 9.18
CA THR A 63 13.98 10.29 10.07
C THR A 63 14.63 11.34 10.99
N LYS A 64 15.97 11.38 11.08
CA LYS A 64 16.72 12.42 11.81
C LYS A 64 16.91 13.71 11.00
N ASN A 65 16.99 13.61 9.68
CA ASN A 65 17.14 14.73 8.77
C ASN A 65 16.36 14.44 7.49
N TYR A 66 15.16 15.03 7.40
CA TYR A 66 14.21 14.70 6.34
C TYR A 66 14.76 15.02 4.95
N GLY A 67 14.69 14.02 4.08
CA GLY A 67 14.92 14.19 2.66
C GLY A 67 13.64 14.55 1.90
N PRO A 68 13.65 14.40 0.56
CA PRO A 68 12.54 14.81 -0.29
C PRO A 68 11.19 14.16 0.07
N SER A 69 11.13 12.85 0.35
CA SER A 69 9.90 12.12 0.65
C SER A 69 9.30 12.58 1.98
N LEU A 70 10.13 12.64 3.02
CA LEU A 70 9.67 13.03 4.36
C LEU A 70 9.25 14.50 4.41
N ASN A 71 9.96 15.39 3.70
CA ASN A 71 9.56 16.79 3.57
C ASN A 71 8.26 16.95 2.77
N LEU A 72 8.08 16.18 1.70
CA LEU A 72 6.84 16.19 0.93
C LEU A 72 5.65 15.74 1.77
N ALA A 73 5.76 14.65 2.52
CA ALA A 73 4.67 14.19 3.38
C ALA A 73 4.34 15.16 4.50
N LYS A 74 5.35 15.81 5.09
CA LYS A 74 5.15 16.92 6.02
C LYS A 74 4.37 18.07 5.38
N GLU A 75 4.80 18.54 4.20
CA GLU A 75 4.14 19.62 3.43
C GLU A 75 2.67 19.26 3.15
N ILE A 76 2.40 18.03 2.69
CA ILE A 76 1.06 17.53 2.41
C ILE A 76 0.21 17.54 3.68
N SER A 77 0.72 16.98 4.77
CA SER A 77 0.01 16.92 6.04
C SER A 77 -0.35 18.31 6.59
N GLU A 78 0.58 19.27 6.54
CA GLU A 78 0.33 20.65 6.97
C GLU A 78 -0.65 21.36 6.03
N LYS A 79 -0.55 21.16 4.72
CA LYS A 79 -1.44 21.80 3.74
C LYS A 79 -2.88 21.31 3.86
N TYR A 80 -3.08 20.00 3.99
CA TYR A 80 -4.41 19.37 4.01
C TYR A 80 -4.93 19.13 5.43
N GLN A 81 -4.13 19.40 6.47
CA GLN A 81 -4.46 19.17 7.88
C GLN A 81 -4.91 17.73 8.16
N CYS A 82 -4.24 16.76 7.52
CA CYS A 82 -4.64 15.36 7.51
C CYS A 82 -3.49 14.40 7.85
N LEU A 83 -3.82 13.13 8.09
CA LEU A 83 -2.81 12.07 8.15
C LEU A 83 -2.23 11.83 6.75
N THR A 84 -0.91 11.69 6.64
CA THR A 84 -0.23 11.38 5.36
C THR A 84 0.69 10.19 5.54
N PHE A 85 0.54 9.19 4.67
CA PHE A 85 1.37 7.99 4.61
C PHE A 85 2.22 8.05 3.34
N ILE A 86 3.53 7.85 3.46
CA ILE A 86 4.44 7.83 2.30
C ILE A 86 5.45 6.69 2.40
N GLY A 87 5.54 5.89 1.34
CA GLY A 87 6.61 4.91 1.17
C GLY A 87 7.90 5.59 0.71
N TYR A 88 9.03 5.24 1.31
CA TYR A 88 10.34 5.82 1.00
C TYR A 88 11.48 4.85 1.38
N PRO A 89 12.67 4.98 0.75
CA PRO A 89 13.83 4.19 1.14
C PRO A 89 14.55 4.85 2.33
N GLU A 90 14.58 4.15 3.46
CA GLU A 90 15.12 4.64 4.73
C GLU A 90 16.60 4.25 4.90
N ILE A 91 17.41 5.17 5.41
CA ILE A 91 18.69 4.86 6.08
C ILE A 91 18.60 5.16 7.58
N ALA A 92 18.78 4.11 8.38
CA ALA A 92 18.70 4.15 9.83
C ALA A 92 20.09 4.20 10.48
N GLN A 93 20.15 3.87 11.77
CA GLN A 93 21.42 3.70 12.49
C GLN A 93 22.24 2.57 11.85
N GLU A 94 23.56 2.62 12.03
CA GLU A 94 24.50 1.62 11.50
C GLU A 94 24.46 1.47 9.97
N ASN A 95 23.94 2.48 9.25
CA ASN A 95 23.72 2.47 7.81
C ASN A 95 22.80 1.33 7.33
N THR A 96 21.93 0.81 8.20
CA THR A 96 20.95 -0.19 7.79
C THR A 96 19.88 0.45 6.91
N ILE A 97 19.63 -0.17 5.76
CA ILE A 97 18.67 0.30 4.76
C ILE A 97 17.35 -0.44 4.97
N TYR A 98 16.23 0.27 4.88
CA TYR A 98 14.90 -0.33 4.94
C TYR A 98 13.98 0.21 3.84
N ASN A 99 13.03 -0.60 3.43
CA ASN A 99 11.82 -0.15 2.74
C ASN A 99 10.80 0.27 3.79
N SER A 100 10.44 1.56 3.83
CA SER A 100 9.71 2.13 4.96
C SER A 100 8.48 2.92 4.53
N CYS A 101 7.53 3.06 5.46
CA CYS A 101 6.36 3.92 5.34
C CYS A 101 6.31 4.88 6.54
N ALA A 102 6.52 6.17 6.28
CA ALA A 102 6.40 7.21 7.29
C ALA A 102 4.96 7.72 7.40
N VAL A 103 4.53 8.06 8.62
CA VAL A 103 3.19 8.58 8.92
C VAL A 103 3.30 9.94 9.58
N PHE A 104 2.72 10.95 8.96
CA PHE A 104 2.64 12.31 9.47
C PHE A 104 1.21 12.64 9.90
N ASN A 105 1.04 13.37 11.00
CA ASN A 105 -0.25 13.92 11.41
C ASN A 105 -0.50 15.30 10.76
N GLY A 106 -1.71 15.86 10.93
CA GLY A 106 -2.08 17.15 10.32
C GLY A 106 -1.24 18.35 10.75
N SER A 107 -0.43 18.25 11.81
CA SER A 107 0.52 19.29 12.19
C SER A 107 1.90 19.12 11.54
N GLY A 108 2.06 18.19 10.61
CA GLY A 108 3.35 17.88 9.98
C GLY A 108 4.33 17.14 10.89
N LYS A 109 3.87 16.53 11.99
CA LYS A 109 4.72 15.75 12.89
C LYS A 109 4.75 14.29 12.42
N LEU A 110 5.95 13.72 12.26
CA LEU A 110 6.14 12.28 12.10
C LEU A 110 5.69 11.58 13.39
N ILE A 111 4.64 10.78 13.30
CA ILE A 111 4.05 10.04 14.43
C ILE A 111 4.40 8.56 14.40
N TYR A 112 4.79 8.03 13.23
CA TYR A 112 5.15 6.62 13.08
C TYR A 112 6.04 6.39 11.86
N ASN A 113 6.85 5.33 11.92
CA ASN A 113 7.64 4.87 10.80
C ASN A 113 7.64 3.34 10.78
N TYR A 114 6.91 2.76 9.84
CA TYR A 114 6.84 1.33 9.62
C TYR A 114 7.93 0.88 8.66
N ARG A 115 8.49 -0.31 8.86
CA ARG A 115 9.45 -0.94 7.95
C ARG A 115 8.83 -2.22 7.40
N LYS A 116 9.03 -2.48 6.12
CA LYS A 116 8.58 -3.69 5.42
C LYS A 116 9.10 -4.93 6.14
N THR A 117 8.22 -5.88 6.41
CA THR A 117 8.54 -7.05 7.24
C THR A 117 8.97 -8.22 6.37
N PHE A 118 8.27 -8.46 5.27
CA PHE A 118 8.59 -9.46 4.27
C PHE A 118 9.15 -8.78 3.02
N LEU A 119 10.39 -9.09 2.68
CA LEU A 119 11.08 -8.52 1.53
C LEU A 119 10.71 -9.25 0.25
N TYR A 120 10.63 -8.51 -0.85
CA TYR A 120 10.65 -9.05 -2.20
C TYR A 120 12.09 -9.11 -2.70
N GLU A 121 12.37 -9.92 -3.72
CA GLU A 121 13.73 -10.08 -4.28
C GLU A 121 14.39 -8.75 -4.69
N THR A 122 13.59 -7.77 -5.10
CA THR A 122 14.10 -6.44 -5.46
C THR A 122 14.59 -5.71 -4.21
N ASP A 123 13.88 -5.80 -3.09
CA ASP A 123 14.30 -5.20 -1.82
C ASP A 123 15.65 -5.77 -1.35
N GLU A 124 15.84 -7.08 -1.52
CA GLU A 124 17.08 -7.77 -1.17
C GLU A 124 18.25 -7.32 -2.06
N LYS A 125 18.03 -7.15 -3.37
CA LYS A 125 19.07 -6.71 -4.33
C LYS A 125 19.70 -5.38 -3.93
N TRP A 126 18.89 -4.40 -3.52
CA TRP A 126 19.41 -3.08 -3.13
C TRP A 126 19.78 -2.98 -1.64
N GLY A 127 19.72 -4.09 -0.90
CA GLY A 127 20.26 -4.20 0.46
C GLY A 127 19.29 -3.79 1.57
N SER A 128 17.98 -3.86 1.33
CA SER A 128 16.98 -3.69 2.39
C SER A 128 17.15 -4.77 3.45
N SER A 129 16.95 -4.39 4.70
CA SER A 129 16.75 -5.31 5.82
C SER A 129 15.27 -5.48 6.12
N GLU A 130 14.90 -6.65 6.66
CA GLU A 130 13.56 -6.87 7.21
C GLU A 130 13.33 -6.00 8.45
N ASN A 131 12.08 -5.69 8.74
CA ASN A 131 11.71 -5.07 10.01
C ASN A 131 12.18 -5.92 11.20
N PRO A 132 12.98 -5.35 12.14
CA PRO A 132 13.38 -6.05 13.36
C PRO A 132 12.20 -6.28 14.31
N ILE A 133 11.15 -5.46 14.23
CA ILE A 133 9.92 -5.63 15.01
C ILE A 133 9.01 -6.61 14.27
N LYS A 134 8.96 -7.85 14.76
CA LYS A 134 8.15 -8.92 14.17
C LYS A 134 6.65 -8.77 14.52
N GLY A 135 5.81 -9.46 13.76
CA GLY A 135 4.37 -9.55 14.03
C GLY A 135 3.53 -8.38 13.55
N PHE A 136 4.03 -7.54 12.64
CA PHE A 136 3.27 -6.43 12.04
C PHE A 136 2.62 -5.53 13.10
N PRO A 137 3.41 -4.79 13.91
CA PRO A 137 2.87 -3.99 15.01
C PRO A 137 1.85 -2.95 14.51
N SER A 138 0.76 -2.79 15.25
CA SER A 138 -0.26 -1.77 15.00
C SER A 138 0.12 -0.40 15.55
N ILE A 139 -0.57 0.62 15.05
CA ILE A 139 -0.57 1.99 15.56
C ILE A 139 -2.01 2.43 15.82
N GLU A 140 -2.22 3.21 16.88
CA GLU A 140 -3.48 3.92 17.10
C GLU A 140 -3.46 5.28 16.41
N LEU A 141 -4.41 5.51 15.51
CA LEU A 141 -4.57 6.78 14.79
C LEU A 141 -5.75 7.56 15.37
N ASP A 142 -5.51 8.84 15.66
CA ASP A 142 -6.52 9.76 16.16
C ASP A 142 -7.24 10.46 14.99
N PHE A 143 -8.55 10.30 14.89
CA PHE A 143 -9.41 11.04 13.97
C PHE A 143 -10.31 12.00 14.75
N ASN A 144 -10.23 13.29 14.41
CA ASN A 144 -11.01 14.35 15.05
C ASN A 144 -11.91 15.02 14.01
N LYS A 145 -13.23 14.83 14.11
CA LYS A 145 -14.20 15.37 13.15
C LYS A 145 -15.47 15.79 13.84
N ASN A 146 -15.92 17.02 13.58
CA ASN A 146 -17.17 17.59 14.12
C ASN A 146 -17.30 17.44 15.66
N GLY A 147 -16.20 17.65 16.40
CA GLY A 147 -16.17 17.53 17.86
C GLY A 147 -16.16 16.08 18.39
N GLN A 148 -16.18 15.07 17.52
CA GLN A 148 -15.97 13.67 17.89
C GLN A 148 -14.51 13.29 17.67
N SER A 149 -13.90 12.67 18.69
CA SER A 149 -12.58 12.06 18.59
C SER A 149 -12.72 10.55 18.61
N LYS A 150 -12.06 9.86 17.68
CA LYS A 150 -12.06 8.40 17.62
C LYS A 150 -10.65 7.89 17.36
N LYS A 151 -10.21 6.98 18.21
CA LYS A 151 -8.97 6.22 18.10
C LYS A 151 -9.21 4.96 17.30
N ILE A 152 -8.42 4.74 16.25
CA ILE A 152 -8.54 3.60 15.35
C ILE A 152 -7.22 2.83 15.34
N ILE A 153 -7.28 1.57 15.78
CA ILE A 153 -6.16 0.63 15.63
C ILE A 153 -5.99 0.34 14.14
N SER A 154 -4.79 0.60 13.65
CA SER A 154 -4.43 0.51 12.25
C SER A 154 -3.15 -0.29 12.08
N ASN A 155 -3.04 -1.03 10.97
CA ASN A 155 -1.83 -1.75 10.60
C ASN A 155 -1.32 -1.26 9.26
N ILE A 156 0.00 -1.28 9.09
CA ILE A 156 0.68 -0.96 7.83
C ILE A 156 1.34 -2.25 7.33
N GLY A 157 1.15 -2.57 6.06
CA GLY A 157 1.81 -3.69 5.38
C GLY A 157 2.23 -3.25 3.99
N ILE A 158 3.52 -3.25 3.71
CA ILE A 158 4.08 -2.80 2.44
C ILE A 158 4.12 -4.00 1.48
N CYS A 159 3.30 -3.95 0.42
CA CYS A 159 3.29 -4.89 -0.71
C CYS A 159 3.43 -6.37 -0.29
N MET A 160 4.65 -6.91 -0.37
CA MET A 160 5.02 -8.29 -0.06
C MET A 160 4.64 -8.74 1.36
N ASP A 161 4.40 -7.82 2.29
CA ASP A 161 3.84 -8.14 3.62
C ASP A 161 2.52 -8.92 3.54
N LEU A 162 1.72 -8.75 2.46
CA LEU A 162 0.50 -9.52 2.26
C LEU A 162 0.76 -10.98 1.85
N ASN A 163 1.91 -11.28 1.25
CA ASN A 163 2.20 -12.60 0.70
C ASN A 163 2.67 -13.57 1.79
N PRO A 164 2.61 -14.89 1.53
CA PRO A 164 3.30 -15.86 2.37
C PRO A 164 4.78 -15.53 2.44
N TYR A 165 5.39 -15.70 3.62
CA TYR A 165 6.79 -15.39 3.83
C TYR A 165 7.68 -16.06 2.76
N LYS A 166 8.47 -15.23 2.05
CA LYS A 166 9.37 -15.62 0.94
C LYS A 166 8.69 -16.36 -0.23
N PHE A 167 7.36 -16.33 -0.32
CA PHE A 167 6.58 -17.24 -1.18
C PHE A 167 6.78 -18.74 -0.88
N GLU A 168 7.32 -19.08 0.30
CA GLU A 168 7.61 -20.44 0.73
C GLU A 168 6.65 -20.92 1.84
N ALA A 169 6.21 -19.99 2.70
CA ALA A 169 5.26 -20.32 3.75
C ALA A 169 3.92 -20.81 3.18
N PRO A 170 3.19 -21.69 3.91
CA PRO A 170 1.87 -22.13 3.49
C PRO A 170 0.93 -20.97 3.19
N PHE A 171 0.23 -21.04 2.05
CA PHE A 171 -0.61 -19.95 1.57
C PHE A 171 -1.70 -19.54 2.57
N ASN A 172 -2.23 -20.48 3.36
CA ASN A 172 -3.27 -20.23 4.34
C ASN A 172 -2.77 -19.62 5.66
N HIS A 173 -1.50 -19.23 5.78
CA HIS A 173 -0.98 -18.57 6.98
C HIS A 173 -1.49 -17.13 7.14
N PHE A 174 -1.72 -16.43 6.02
CA PHE A 174 -2.29 -15.07 6.02
C PHE A 174 -1.61 -14.12 7.03
N GLU A 175 -0.28 -14.14 7.09
CA GLU A 175 0.50 -13.65 8.24
C GLU A 175 0.18 -12.20 8.63
N PHE A 176 0.16 -11.29 7.66
CA PHE A 176 -0.18 -9.88 7.88
C PHE A 176 -1.63 -9.68 8.32
N SER A 177 -2.58 -10.29 7.61
CA SER A 177 -4.01 -10.07 7.86
C SER A 177 -4.47 -10.78 9.14
N LEU A 178 -3.91 -11.93 9.47
CA LEU A 178 -4.16 -12.63 10.72
C LEU A 178 -3.55 -11.88 11.91
N SER A 179 -2.34 -11.33 11.76
CA SER A 179 -1.78 -10.47 12.81
C SER A 179 -2.63 -9.21 13.01
N SER A 180 -3.04 -8.55 11.93
CA SER A 180 -3.91 -7.37 12.00
C SER A 180 -5.26 -7.70 12.64
N TYR A 181 -5.79 -8.88 12.34
CA TYR A 181 -7.03 -9.40 12.89
C TYR A 181 -6.94 -9.62 14.40
N THR A 182 -5.87 -10.27 14.89
CA THR A 182 -5.68 -10.52 16.32
C THR A 182 -5.47 -9.23 17.12
N GLN A 183 -4.87 -8.22 16.50
CA GLN A 183 -4.72 -6.87 17.05
C GLN A 183 -5.99 -6.01 16.97
N LYS A 184 -7.07 -6.52 16.36
CA LYS A 184 -8.35 -5.83 16.13
C LYS A 184 -8.22 -4.54 15.32
N ALA A 185 -7.31 -4.52 14.34
CA ALA A 185 -7.17 -3.37 13.47
C ALA A 185 -8.39 -3.19 12.56
N LYS A 186 -8.84 -1.94 12.45
CA LYS A 186 -9.96 -1.51 11.60
C LYS A 186 -9.53 -0.85 10.30
N LEU A 187 -8.28 -0.40 10.24
CA LEU A 187 -7.76 0.28 9.07
C LEU A 187 -6.40 -0.33 8.68
N LEU A 188 -6.36 -1.01 7.53
CA LEU A 188 -5.17 -1.63 6.99
C LEU A 188 -4.65 -0.76 5.85
N ILE A 189 -3.46 -0.17 6.00
CA ILE A 189 -2.86 0.72 5.01
C ILE A 189 -1.73 -0.02 4.31
N CYS A 190 -1.86 -0.18 2.99
CA CYS A 190 -0.92 -0.95 2.21
C CYS A 190 -0.36 -0.11 1.06
N PRO A 191 0.77 0.61 1.27
CA PRO A 191 1.57 1.17 0.19
C PRO A 191 2.20 0.03 -0.62
N MET A 192 2.15 0.09 -1.96
CA MET A 192 2.59 -1.02 -2.79
C MET A 192 3.31 -0.62 -4.08
N ASN A 193 4.25 -1.48 -4.46
CA ASN A 193 4.80 -1.65 -5.80
C ASN A 193 4.51 -3.07 -6.31
N TRP A 194 3.23 -3.41 -6.36
CA TRP A 194 2.74 -4.73 -6.76
C TRP A 194 2.79 -4.91 -8.28
N LEU A 195 3.34 -6.03 -8.72
CA LEU A 195 3.53 -6.35 -10.13
C LEU A 195 2.20 -6.67 -10.81
N HIS A 196 2.07 -6.27 -12.07
CA HIS A 196 1.02 -6.76 -12.93
C HIS A 196 1.22 -8.27 -13.19
N PRO A 197 0.18 -9.13 -13.23
CA PRO A 197 0.34 -10.58 -13.41
C PRO A 197 1.00 -10.98 -14.73
N LYS A 198 0.91 -10.12 -15.76
CA LYS A 198 1.60 -10.32 -17.05
C LYS A 198 2.99 -9.64 -17.10
N SER A 199 3.51 -9.15 -15.98
CA SER A 199 4.83 -8.50 -15.92
C SER A 199 5.90 -9.43 -16.50
N PRO A 200 6.67 -9.00 -17.52
CA PRO A 200 7.71 -9.83 -18.11
C PRO A 200 8.79 -10.27 -17.13
N SER A 201 9.05 -9.50 -16.07
CA SER A 201 9.98 -9.86 -14.99
C SER A 201 9.69 -11.23 -14.34
N LEU A 202 8.44 -11.71 -14.41
CA LEU A 202 8.03 -13.03 -13.92
C LEU A 202 8.46 -14.20 -14.82
N LYS A 203 8.85 -13.92 -16.07
CA LYS A 203 9.29 -14.91 -17.07
C LYS A 203 10.80 -15.13 -16.98
N THR A 204 11.24 -15.88 -15.99
CA THR A 204 12.66 -16.09 -15.68
C THR A 204 13.41 -16.90 -16.74
N GLU A 205 12.69 -17.59 -17.62
CA GLU A 205 13.22 -18.33 -18.77
C GLU A 205 13.68 -17.44 -19.94
N LEU A 206 13.26 -16.18 -19.97
CA LEU A 206 13.59 -15.23 -21.04
C LEU A 206 14.82 -14.39 -20.71
N SER A 207 15.59 -14.01 -21.73
CA SER A 207 16.69 -13.05 -21.55
C SER A 207 16.15 -11.69 -21.12
N PHE A 208 16.92 -10.96 -20.30
CA PHE A 208 16.55 -9.61 -19.85
C PHE A 208 16.13 -8.69 -21.01
N SER A 209 16.90 -8.67 -22.10
CA SER A 209 16.58 -7.90 -23.31
C SER A 209 15.21 -8.23 -23.89
N LYS A 210 14.81 -9.51 -23.89
CA LYS A 210 13.50 -9.92 -24.39
C LYS A 210 12.39 -9.54 -23.42
N ARG A 211 12.63 -9.58 -22.12
CA ARG A 211 11.66 -9.14 -21.10
C ARG A 211 11.39 -7.64 -21.19
N VAL A 212 12.43 -6.83 -21.40
CA VAL A 212 12.30 -5.39 -21.65
C VAL A 212 11.48 -5.12 -22.92
N GLU A 213 11.80 -5.78 -24.04
CA GLU A 213 11.02 -5.65 -25.29
C GLU A 213 9.54 -6.03 -25.08
N LEU A 214 9.27 -7.10 -24.33
CA LEU A 214 7.89 -7.49 -24.00
C LEU A 214 7.19 -6.44 -23.10
N ALA A 215 7.93 -5.76 -22.22
CA ALA A 215 7.36 -4.77 -21.32
C ALA A 215 6.96 -3.50 -22.07
N GLU A 216 7.81 -3.06 -23.01
CA GLU A 216 7.55 -1.90 -23.87
C GLU A 216 6.32 -2.07 -24.78
N ASN A 217 6.04 -3.32 -25.17
CA ASN A 217 4.94 -3.66 -26.08
C ASN A 217 3.68 -4.20 -25.36
N LEU A 218 3.67 -4.30 -24.03
CA LEU A 218 2.50 -4.80 -23.32
C LEU A 218 1.41 -3.73 -23.26
N GLU A 219 0.30 -3.98 -23.95
CA GLU A 219 -0.89 -3.15 -23.86
C GLU A 219 -1.73 -3.52 -22.63
N LEU A 220 -1.91 -2.56 -21.74
CA LEU A 220 -2.77 -2.66 -20.56
C LEU A 220 -4.13 -1.98 -20.81
N GLU A 221 -5.17 -2.46 -20.13
CA GLU A 221 -6.48 -1.82 -20.13
C GLU A 221 -6.40 -0.42 -19.49
N GLN A 222 -7.00 0.55 -20.17
CA GLN A 222 -6.79 1.97 -19.83
C GLN A 222 -7.65 2.46 -18.66
N ASP A 223 -8.85 1.89 -18.49
CA ASP A 223 -9.90 2.41 -17.59
C ASP A 223 -10.50 1.34 -16.69
N LYS A 224 -9.82 0.20 -16.53
CA LYS A 224 -10.21 -0.87 -15.60
C LYS A 224 -9.06 -1.24 -14.67
N PRO A 225 -9.35 -1.66 -13.45
CA PRO A 225 -8.35 -2.29 -12.59
C PRO A 225 -7.98 -3.68 -13.15
N GLU A 226 -6.84 -4.18 -12.70
CA GLU A 226 -6.47 -5.57 -12.89
C GLU A 226 -7.18 -6.44 -11.84
N TRP A 227 -8.25 -7.12 -12.25
CA TRP A 227 -9.14 -7.83 -11.34
C TRP A 227 -8.49 -9.03 -10.66
N THR A 228 -7.53 -9.72 -11.31
CA THR A 228 -6.81 -10.83 -10.66
C THR A 228 -6.01 -10.30 -9.47
N THR A 229 -5.36 -9.15 -9.62
CA THR A 229 -4.61 -8.50 -8.53
C THR A 229 -5.54 -8.05 -7.40
N VAL A 230 -6.65 -7.36 -7.70
CA VAL A 230 -7.58 -6.89 -6.67
C VAL A 230 -8.21 -8.07 -5.91
N ASN A 231 -8.65 -9.11 -6.62
CA ASN A 231 -9.19 -10.33 -5.99
C ASN A 231 -8.12 -11.06 -5.15
N TYR A 232 -6.87 -11.09 -5.62
CA TYR A 232 -5.78 -11.65 -4.85
C TYR A 232 -5.55 -10.89 -3.54
N TRP A 233 -5.60 -9.55 -3.54
CA TRP A 233 -5.51 -8.78 -2.30
C TRP A 233 -6.65 -9.08 -1.33
N VAL A 234 -7.89 -9.19 -1.82
CA VAL A 234 -9.04 -9.60 -1.00
C VAL A 234 -8.79 -10.99 -0.39
N LEU A 235 -8.34 -11.95 -1.19
CA LEU A 235 -7.99 -13.29 -0.75
C LEU A 235 -6.87 -13.27 0.31
N ARG A 236 -5.84 -12.44 0.18
CA ARG A 236 -4.78 -12.32 1.20
C ARG A 236 -5.26 -11.68 2.50
N LEU A 237 -6.42 -11.04 2.49
CA LEU A 237 -7.14 -10.52 3.65
C LEU A 237 -8.23 -11.50 4.12
N PHE A 238 -8.12 -12.80 3.81
CA PHE A 238 -9.07 -13.86 4.17
C PHE A 238 -9.61 -13.83 5.62
N PRO A 239 -8.82 -13.52 6.67
CA PRO A 239 -9.34 -13.37 8.03
C PRO A 239 -10.48 -12.35 8.17
N TYR A 240 -10.63 -11.43 7.21
CA TYR A 240 -11.70 -10.44 7.11
C TYR A 240 -12.82 -10.80 6.12
N VAL A 241 -12.65 -11.80 5.26
CA VAL A 241 -13.69 -12.36 4.38
C VAL A 241 -14.62 -13.30 5.16
N ASN A 242 -15.93 -13.30 4.87
CA ASN A 242 -16.87 -14.30 5.38
C ASN A 242 -16.95 -15.43 4.37
N HIS A 243 -16.31 -16.56 4.67
CA HIS A 243 -16.22 -17.73 3.79
C HIS A 243 -16.61 -19.01 4.54
N GLU A 244 -17.02 -20.05 3.81
CA GLU A 244 -17.33 -21.39 4.37
C GLU A 244 -16.17 -22.09 5.08
N HIS A 245 -14.98 -21.55 4.95
CA HIS A 245 -13.75 -22.05 5.57
C HIS A 245 -13.12 -21.03 6.50
N SER A 246 -13.82 -19.91 6.78
CA SER A 246 -13.39 -18.96 7.80
C SER A 246 -13.52 -19.61 9.18
N ILE A 247 -12.38 -19.98 9.74
CA ILE A 247 -12.30 -20.57 11.09
C ILE A 247 -12.21 -19.53 12.21
N VAL A 248 -12.13 -18.23 11.87
CA VAL A 248 -12.02 -17.13 12.83
C VAL A 248 -13.33 -16.33 12.92
N PRO A 249 -14.00 -16.27 14.09
CA PRO A 249 -15.25 -15.53 14.24
C PRO A 249 -15.00 -14.03 14.39
N LYS A 250 -15.56 -13.18 13.52
CA LYS A 250 -15.29 -11.72 13.53
C LYS A 250 -15.52 -11.11 14.92
N TRP A 251 -14.56 -10.29 15.35
CA TRP A 251 -14.63 -9.56 16.62
C TRP A 251 -15.47 -8.26 16.56
N PHE A 252 -15.92 -7.87 15.36
CA PHE A 252 -16.74 -6.67 15.12
C PHE A 252 -18.14 -7.06 14.63
N ASN A 253 -19.14 -6.23 14.92
CA ASN A 253 -20.54 -6.50 14.57
C ASN A 253 -20.89 -6.08 13.12
N ASN A 254 -22.17 -6.19 12.75
CA ASN A 254 -22.66 -5.88 11.41
C ASN A 254 -22.68 -4.38 11.05
N GLU A 255 -22.73 -3.50 12.05
CA GLU A 255 -22.67 -2.04 11.89
C GLU A 255 -21.24 -1.54 11.67
N GLU A 256 -20.25 -2.30 12.16
CA GLU A 256 -18.84 -1.99 12.01
C GLU A 256 -18.28 -2.47 10.65
N LYS A 257 -17.22 -1.80 10.21
CA LYS A 257 -16.45 -2.14 9.00
C LYS A 257 -14.96 -2.16 9.32
N VAL A 258 -14.24 -3.05 8.64
CA VAL A 258 -12.78 -2.99 8.54
C VAL A 258 -12.44 -2.55 7.12
N THR A 259 -11.56 -1.56 6.97
CA THR A 259 -11.17 -1.04 5.66
C THR A 259 -9.72 -1.39 5.36
N ALA A 260 -9.47 -1.94 4.17
CA ALA A 260 -8.15 -2.08 3.59
C ALA A 260 -7.96 -1.07 2.45
N ILE A 261 -6.85 -0.36 2.49
CA ILE A 261 -6.41 0.61 1.49
C ILE A 261 -5.18 0.02 0.80
N CYS A 262 -5.32 -0.34 -0.48
CA CYS A 262 -4.22 -0.81 -1.31
C CYS A 262 -3.82 0.34 -2.24
N CYS A 263 -2.73 1.04 -1.93
CA CYS A 263 -2.24 2.17 -2.70
C CYS A 263 -1.02 1.73 -3.51
N ASN A 264 -1.28 1.31 -4.75
CA ASN A 264 -0.28 0.70 -5.63
C ASN A 264 0.13 1.66 -6.74
N ARG A 265 1.40 1.59 -7.16
CA ARG A 265 1.89 2.34 -8.33
C ARG A 265 1.45 1.70 -9.65
N VAL A 266 1.54 2.48 -10.72
CA VAL A 266 1.49 2.03 -12.11
C VAL A 266 2.86 2.17 -12.78
N GLY A 267 2.92 1.76 -14.05
CA GLY A 267 4.02 2.03 -14.94
C GLY A 267 4.99 0.86 -15.08
N VAL A 268 6.14 1.15 -15.69
CA VAL A 268 7.08 0.14 -16.16
C VAL A 268 8.52 0.54 -15.82
N GLU A 269 9.26 -0.26 -15.07
CA GLU A 269 10.69 -0.04 -14.83
C GLU A 269 11.48 -1.21 -15.43
N ASP A 270 12.19 -0.94 -16.53
CA ASP A 270 12.85 -1.95 -17.36
C ASP A 270 11.87 -3.05 -17.82
N ASP A 271 11.97 -4.24 -17.25
CA ASP A 271 11.11 -5.40 -17.53
C ASP A 271 10.01 -5.63 -16.50
N VAL A 272 9.89 -4.76 -15.50
CA VAL A 272 8.90 -4.82 -14.44
C VAL A 272 7.71 -3.93 -14.79
N ILE A 273 6.51 -4.50 -14.80
CA ILE A 273 5.26 -3.76 -14.97
C ILE A 273 4.48 -3.82 -13.66
N TYR A 274 4.01 -2.66 -13.18
CA TYR A 274 3.20 -2.55 -11.96
C TYR A 274 1.71 -2.52 -12.27
N GLY A 275 0.91 -3.20 -11.44
CA GLY A 275 -0.49 -3.50 -11.73
C GLY A 275 -1.49 -2.39 -11.40
N GLY A 276 -1.04 -1.21 -10.93
CA GLY A 276 -1.93 -0.10 -10.57
C GLY A 276 -3.06 -0.56 -9.65
N SER A 277 -4.28 -0.26 -10.05
CA SER A 277 -5.49 -0.79 -9.41
C SER A 277 -5.64 -0.37 -7.95
N SER A 278 -5.10 0.79 -7.56
CA SER A 278 -5.24 1.30 -6.20
C SER A 278 -6.70 1.27 -5.75
N SER A 279 -6.97 0.61 -4.64
CA SER A 279 -8.31 0.15 -4.25
C SER A 279 -8.62 0.42 -2.78
N ILE A 280 -9.89 0.70 -2.50
CA ILE A 280 -10.44 0.82 -1.15
C ILE A 280 -11.49 -0.27 -0.96
N ILE A 281 -11.20 -1.21 -0.05
CA ILE A 281 -12.00 -2.41 0.18
C ILE A 281 -12.52 -2.37 1.62
N GLN A 282 -13.83 -2.50 1.81
CA GLN A 282 -14.45 -2.60 3.14
C GLN A 282 -15.01 -3.99 3.38
N PHE A 283 -14.67 -4.56 4.53
CA PHE A 283 -15.21 -5.83 5.00
C PHE A 283 -16.30 -5.57 6.03
N GLY A 284 -17.51 -6.04 5.74
CA GLY A 284 -18.60 -6.11 6.70
C GLY A 284 -18.63 -7.43 7.46
N ASN A 285 -19.53 -7.54 8.43
CA ASN A 285 -19.90 -8.80 9.05
C ASN A 285 -21.41 -9.02 8.91
N ASN A 286 -21.82 -9.70 7.83
CA ASN A 286 -23.23 -10.02 7.58
C ASN A 286 -23.70 -11.30 8.31
N GLY A 287 -22.80 -11.98 9.05
CA GLY A 287 -23.08 -13.25 9.71
C GLY A 287 -23.26 -14.46 8.76
N ASN A 288 -23.24 -14.25 7.44
CA ASN A 288 -23.32 -15.32 6.45
C ASN A 288 -21.91 -15.78 6.08
N TYR A 289 -21.56 -17.01 6.48
CA TYR A 289 -20.28 -17.66 6.15
C TYR A 289 -20.46 -18.78 5.14
N GLN A 290 -21.54 -18.83 4.36
CA GLN A 290 -21.74 -19.90 3.35
C GLN A 290 -21.25 -19.49 1.96
N ASP A 291 -20.72 -18.28 1.80
CA ASP A 291 -20.21 -17.78 0.53
C ASP A 291 -18.83 -18.41 0.20
N PRO A 292 -18.66 -19.08 -0.94
CA PRO A 292 -17.38 -19.66 -1.36
C PRO A 292 -16.47 -18.66 -2.10
N SER A 293 -16.93 -17.41 -2.31
CA SER A 293 -16.20 -16.41 -3.08
C SER A 293 -15.04 -15.84 -2.26
N THR A 294 -13.91 -15.60 -2.91
CA THR A 294 -12.68 -15.09 -2.25
C THR A 294 -12.21 -13.74 -2.79
N GLY A 295 -12.97 -13.16 -3.72
CA GLY A 295 -12.69 -11.88 -4.35
C GLY A 295 -13.70 -10.80 -3.96
N VAL A 296 -13.78 -9.78 -4.81
CA VAL A 296 -14.72 -8.65 -4.67
C VAL A 296 -16.19 -9.05 -4.88
N ASP A 297 -16.43 -10.27 -5.34
CA ASP A 297 -17.74 -10.88 -5.52
C ASP A 297 -18.32 -11.48 -4.23
N ASN A 298 -17.51 -11.62 -3.16
CA ASN A 298 -17.99 -12.08 -1.87
C ASN A 298 -18.95 -11.06 -1.22
N GLU A 299 -20.08 -11.55 -0.68
CA GLU A 299 -21.15 -10.74 -0.10
C GLU A 299 -20.72 -9.80 1.03
N ASN A 300 -19.67 -10.15 1.79
CA ASN A 300 -19.18 -9.32 2.89
C ASN A 300 -18.12 -8.29 2.45
N VAL A 301 -17.70 -8.32 1.19
CA VAL A 301 -16.68 -7.45 0.62
C VAL A 301 -17.35 -6.34 -0.19
N ASN A 302 -17.09 -5.10 0.20
CA ASN A 302 -17.58 -3.92 -0.50
C ASN A 302 -16.41 -3.13 -1.09
N LEU A 303 -16.27 -3.17 -2.41
CA LEU A 303 -15.28 -2.39 -3.14
C LEU A 303 -15.80 -0.97 -3.36
N LEU A 304 -15.29 -0.01 -2.59
CA LEU A 304 -15.72 1.40 -2.69
C LEU A 304 -15.16 2.10 -3.94
N GLY A 305 -14.09 1.54 -4.52
CA GLY A 305 -13.54 1.97 -5.80
C GLY A 305 -12.15 1.39 -6.05
N SER A 306 -11.78 1.37 -7.33
CA SER A 306 -10.46 1.03 -7.83
C SER A 306 -10.09 1.97 -8.97
N LEU A 307 -8.81 2.35 -9.04
CA LEU A 307 -8.26 3.03 -10.22
C LEU A 307 -7.91 2.04 -11.32
N SER A 308 -7.53 2.54 -12.51
CA SER A 308 -7.10 1.65 -13.59
C SER A 308 -5.75 1.00 -13.30
N GLU A 309 -5.40 -0.04 -14.07
CA GLU A 309 -4.10 -0.70 -13.97
C GLU A 309 -2.95 0.07 -14.64
N SER A 310 -3.23 1.17 -15.35
CA SER A 310 -2.27 1.74 -16.30
C SER A 310 -2.03 3.25 -16.17
N LYS A 311 -2.89 4.00 -15.47
CA LYS A 311 -2.82 5.48 -15.42
C LYS A 311 -2.52 6.02 -14.03
N GLU A 312 -1.80 7.13 -13.95
CA GLU A 312 -1.72 7.92 -12.72
C GLU A 312 -3.06 8.59 -12.43
N ASP A 313 -3.57 8.44 -11.21
CA ASP A 313 -4.79 9.13 -10.78
C ASP A 313 -4.90 9.15 -9.26
N ILE A 314 -5.97 9.76 -8.74
CA ILE A 314 -6.29 9.82 -7.32
C ILE A 314 -7.68 9.24 -7.05
N LEU A 315 -7.77 8.31 -6.09
CA LEU A 315 -9.04 7.75 -5.65
C LEU A 315 -9.45 8.39 -4.34
N ILE A 316 -10.57 9.11 -4.34
CA ILE A 316 -11.12 9.78 -3.16
C ILE A 316 -12.47 9.15 -2.80
N ARG A 317 -12.61 8.62 -1.58
CA ARG A 317 -13.85 8.03 -1.07
C ARG A 317 -14.07 8.35 0.41
N GLU A 318 -15.33 8.35 0.82
CA GLU A 318 -15.66 8.30 2.24
C GLU A 318 -15.75 6.84 2.69
N ILE A 319 -15.21 6.55 3.87
CA ILE A 319 -15.22 5.22 4.48
C ILE A 319 -15.75 5.29 5.91
N ASP A 320 -16.33 4.20 6.38
CA ASP A 320 -16.75 4.01 7.77
C ASP A 320 -15.60 3.47 8.62
N ILE A 321 -15.37 4.13 9.76
CA ILE A 321 -14.42 3.75 10.83
C ILE A 321 -15.08 3.71 12.20
#